data_AF-A0A537FDA7-F1
#
_entry.id   AF-A0A537FDA7-F1
#
_cell.length_a   1.000
_cell.length_b   1.000
_cell.length_c   1.000
_cell.angle_alpha   90.00
_cell.angle_beta   90.00
_cell.angle_gamma   90.00
#
_symmetry.space_group_name_H-M   'P 1'
#
loop_
_entity.id
_entity.type
_entity.pdbx_description
1 polymer ?
#
loop_
_entity_poly.entity_id
_entity_poly.type
_entity_poly.pdbx_seq_one_letter_code
_entity_poly.pdbx_strand_id
1 'polypeptide(L)'
;MESRKRRKKRSKNHPSKFKIRVRYKYHYYRWINTQDYGSFKDIYEKYKEKGYSFWCADLPPEYSSQDGTWTGYRLDGDKTHTESTLKRYGRHKAWIDNNYKFEGKPVILVYNAY
;
A
#
# COMPACT_ATOMS: atom_id res chain seq x y z
N MET A 1 -7.67 -33.84 41.44
CA MET A 1 -8.34 -32.82 40.61
C MET A 1 -7.37 -32.38 39.53
N GLU A 2 -7.58 -32.82 38.29
CA GLU A 2 -6.61 -32.66 37.20
C GLU A 2 -6.92 -31.38 36.40
N SER A 3 -6.05 -30.39 36.54
CA SER A 3 -6.16 -29.07 35.92
C SER A 3 -5.98 -29.15 34.40
N ARG A 4 -7.05 -29.42 33.66
CA ARG A 4 -7.03 -29.35 32.18
C ARG A 4 -6.60 -27.95 31.73
N LYS A 5 -5.41 -27.86 31.11
CA LYS A 5 -4.88 -26.66 30.45
C LYS A 5 -5.94 -26.08 29.51
N ARG A 6 -6.60 -24.99 29.92
CA ARG A 6 -7.52 -24.22 29.07
C ARG A 6 -6.75 -23.74 27.84
N ARG A 7 -7.02 -24.38 26.70
CA ARG A 7 -6.50 -23.98 25.38
C ARG A 7 -6.96 -22.54 25.13
N LYS A 8 -6.05 -21.55 25.29
CA LYS A 8 -6.32 -20.14 25.01
C LYS A 8 -6.97 -20.04 23.62
N LYS A 9 -8.24 -19.63 23.56
CA LYS A 9 -8.91 -19.24 22.31
C LYS A 9 -8.02 -18.17 21.65
N ARG A 10 -7.34 -18.50 20.55
CA ARG A 10 -6.65 -17.50 19.71
C ARG A 10 -7.72 -16.48 19.30
N SER A 11 -7.59 -15.24 19.75
CA SER A 11 -8.50 -14.17 19.34
C SER A 11 -8.42 -14.04 17.82
N LYS A 12 -9.52 -14.31 17.12
CA LYS A 12 -9.63 -14.18 15.66
C LYS A 12 -9.89 -12.72 15.24
N ASN A 13 -9.22 -11.74 15.84
CA ASN A 13 -9.52 -10.31 15.63
C ASN A 13 -8.31 -9.47 15.19
N HIS A 14 -7.40 -10.04 14.39
CA HIS A 14 -6.60 -9.20 13.50
C HIS A 14 -7.10 -9.40 12.07
N PRO A 15 -7.37 -8.32 11.29
CA PRO A 15 -7.61 -8.47 9.87
C PRO A 15 -6.44 -9.26 9.30
N SER A 16 -6.73 -10.35 8.59
CA SER A 16 -5.70 -11.24 8.06
C SER A 16 -4.76 -10.41 7.19
N LYS A 17 -3.54 -10.17 7.67
CA LYS A 17 -2.53 -9.49 6.89
C LYS A 17 -2.11 -10.42 5.75
N PHE A 18 -2.19 -9.96 4.50
CA PHE A 18 -1.68 -10.73 3.37
C PHE A 18 -0.16 -10.77 3.47
N LYS A 19 0.43 -11.96 3.34
CA LYS A 19 1.88 -12.12 3.17
C LYS A 19 2.20 -12.20 1.69
N ILE A 20 2.81 -11.17 1.14
CA ILE A 20 3.09 -11.05 -0.30
C ILE A 20 4.57 -10.72 -0.55
N ARG A 21 5.07 -11.13 -1.72
CA ARG A 21 6.36 -10.71 -2.24
C ARG A 21 6.13 -9.53 -3.18
N VAL A 22 6.74 -8.40 -2.85
CA VAL A 22 6.59 -7.12 -3.57
C VAL A 22 7.93 -6.65 -4.09
N ARG A 23 7.90 -5.78 -5.09
CA ARG A 23 9.06 -5.12 -5.69
C ARG A 23 8.98 -3.62 -5.42
N TYR A 24 10.08 -3.02 -5.03
CA TYR A 24 10.27 -1.58 -4.86
C TYR A 24 11.36 -1.05 -5.80
N LYS A 25 11.72 0.23 -5.62
CA LYS A 25 12.87 0.92 -6.24
C LYS A 25 14.10 0.00 -6.39
N TYR A 26 14.77 0.09 -7.53
CA TYR A 26 15.95 -0.73 -7.89
C TYR A 26 15.72 -2.25 -7.91
N HIS A 27 14.51 -2.69 -8.25
CA HIS A 27 14.15 -4.11 -8.26
C HIS A 27 14.34 -4.80 -6.91
N TYR A 28 14.27 -4.06 -5.81
CA TYR A 28 14.39 -4.62 -4.48
C TYR A 28 13.14 -5.43 -4.14
N TYR A 29 13.29 -6.73 -3.95
CA TYR A 29 12.20 -7.63 -3.59
C TYR A 29 12.16 -7.87 -2.08
N ARG A 30 10.97 -7.79 -1.49
CA ARG A 30 10.77 -8.06 -0.06
C ARG A 30 9.47 -8.81 0.18
N TRP A 31 9.49 -9.69 1.18
CA TRP A 31 8.27 -10.24 1.77
C TRP A 31 7.71 -9.28 2.81
N ILE A 32 6.46 -8.87 2.65
CA ILE A 32 5.77 -7.97 3.58
C ILE A 32 4.47 -8.58 4.08
N ASN A 33 3.98 -8.05 5.21
CA ASN A 33 2.63 -8.27 5.70
C ASN A 33 1.83 -6.98 5.47
N THR A 34 0.91 -6.99 4.51
CA THR A 34 0.04 -5.84 4.20
C THR A 34 -1.36 -6.04 4.77
N GLN A 35 -2.03 -4.94 5.12
CA GLN A 35 -3.43 -4.97 5.55
C GLN A 35 -4.38 -5.32 4.41
N ASP A 36 -4.04 -4.92 3.19
CA ASP A 36 -4.84 -5.18 2.00
C ASP A 36 -3.97 -5.35 0.75
N TYR A 37 -4.49 -6.11 -0.21
CA TYR A 37 -3.80 -6.43 -1.45
C TYR A 37 -4.80 -6.78 -2.55
N GLY A 38 -4.65 -6.19 -3.73
CA GLY A 38 -5.59 -6.39 -4.82
C GLY A 38 -5.15 -5.77 -6.13
N SER A 39 -6.08 -5.61 -7.06
CA SER A 39 -5.87 -4.77 -8.23
C SER A 39 -5.87 -3.30 -7.81
N PHE A 40 -5.13 -2.45 -8.51
CA PHE A 40 -5.12 -1.01 -8.25
C PHE A 40 -6.53 -0.43 -8.33
N LYS A 41 -7.34 -0.85 -9.31
CA LYS A 41 -8.72 -0.39 -9.44
C LYS A 41 -9.57 -0.70 -8.19
N ASP A 42 -9.51 -1.94 -7.70
CA ASP A 42 -10.33 -2.34 -6.53
C ASP A 42 -9.86 -1.66 -5.25
N ILE A 43 -8.54 -1.56 -5.06
CA ILE A 43 -7.95 -0.88 -3.92
C ILE A 43 -8.24 0.63 -3.97
N TYR A 44 -8.19 1.23 -5.16
CA TYR A 44 -8.54 2.64 -5.34
C TYR A 44 -9.98 2.93 -4.92
N GLU A 45 -10.96 2.20 -5.45
CA GLU A 45 -12.36 2.36 -5.07
C GLU A 45 -12.59 2.19 -3.57
N LYS A 46 -11.85 1.27 -2.94
CA LYS A 46 -11.97 1.02 -1.50
C LYS A 46 -11.36 2.12 -0.62
N TYR A 47 -10.35 2.85 -1.08
CA TYR A 47 -9.54 3.75 -0.25
C TYR A 47 -9.47 5.21 -0.70
N LYS A 48 -10.00 5.57 -1.88
CA LYS A 48 -9.97 6.94 -2.43
C LYS A 48 -10.54 8.02 -1.49
N GLU A 49 -11.56 7.67 -0.70
CA GLU A 49 -12.21 8.58 0.27
C GLU A 49 -11.68 8.43 1.70
N LYS A 50 -10.69 7.54 1.93
CA LYS A 50 -10.16 7.23 3.27
C LYS A 50 -8.86 7.97 3.60
N GLY A 51 -8.48 8.94 2.77
CA GLY A 51 -7.29 9.77 2.99
C GLY A 51 -5.96 9.07 2.71
N TYR A 52 -5.97 7.97 1.95
CA TYR A 52 -4.75 7.35 1.42
C TYR A 52 -4.34 8.06 0.12
N SER A 53 -3.04 8.10 -0.15
CA SER A 53 -2.50 8.49 -1.45
C SER A 53 -1.92 7.28 -2.17
N PHE A 54 -1.89 7.35 -3.50
CA PHE A 54 -1.51 6.23 -4.37
C PHE A 54 -0.22 6.57 -5.11
N TRP A 55 0.76 5.69 -5.03
CA TRP A 55 2.10 5.95 -5.55
C TRP A 55 2.64 4.74 -6.31
N CYS A 56 3.57 4.98 -7.22
CA CYS A 56 4.33 3.90 -7.84
C CYS A 56 5.25 3.24 -6.81
N ALA A 57 5.28 1.91 -6.78
CA ALA A 57 6.18 1.15 -5.89
C ALA A 57 7.66 1.31 -6.26
N ASP A 58 7.97 1.56 -7.54
CA ASP A 58 9.33 1.80 -8.03
C ASP A 58 9.82 3.22 -7.71
N LEU A 59 8.89 4.18 -7.53
CA LEU A 59 9.14 5.56 -7.18
C LEU A 59 8.21 5.99 -6.03
N PRO A 60 8.39 5.41 -4.82
CA PRO A 60 7.54 5.69 -3.67
C PRO A 60 7.78 7.13 -3.15
N PRO A 61 6.90 7.65 -2.27
CA PRO A 61 7.08 8.99 -1.73
C PRO A 61 8.35 9.07 -0.87
N GLU A 62 9.21 10.03 -1.18
CA GLU A 62 10.44 10.34 -0.43
C GLU A 62 10.46 11.83 -0.09
N TYR A 63 10.57 12.16 1.20
CA TYR A 63 10.63 13.55 1.68
C TYR A 63 12.08 14.07 1.67
N SER A 64 12.33 15.16 0.96
CA SER A 64 13.60 15.91 1.03
C SER A 64 13.52 16.94 2.15
N SER A 65 14.33 16.78 3.20
CA SER A 65 14.43 17.77 4.28
C SER A 65 15.20 19.03 3.87
N GLN A 66 15.95 18.99 2.76
CA GLN A 66 16.70 20.13 2.24
C GLN A 66 15.78 21.11 1.51
N ASP A 67 14.89 20.58 0.68
CA ASP A 67 13.99 21.38 -0.16
C ASP A 67 12.58 21.50 0.43
N GLY A 68 12.27 20.72 1.48
CA GLY A 68 10.95 20.64 2.06
C GLY A 68 9.90 20.01 1.13
N THR A 69 10.34 19.30 0.08
CA THR A 69 9.46 18.76 -0.97
C THR A 69 9.34 17.24 -0.91
N TRP A 70 8.22 16.74 -1.41
CA TRP A 70 8.00 15.31 -1.64
C TRP A 70 8.35 14.95 -3.07
N THR A 71 9.11 13.88 -3.24
CA THR A 71 9.44 13.28 -4.54
C THR A 71 8.75 11.92 -4.69
N GLY A 72 8.78 11.33 -5.88
CA GLY A 72 8.11 10.08 -6.22
C GLY A 72 7.07 10.26 -7.32
N TYR A 73 6.42 9.17 -7.73
CA TYR A 73 5.39 9.20 -8.77
C TYR A 73 4.01 8.94 -8.17
N ARG A 74 3.25 10.02 -7.99
CA ARG A 74 1.88 9.98 -7.44
C ARG A 74 0.87 9.66 -8.54
N LEU A 75 -0.05 8.74 -8.26
CA LEU A 75 -1.04 8.21 -9.21
C LEU A 75 -2.41 8.89 -9.10
N ASP A 76 -2.68 9.55 -7.97
CA ASP A 76 -3.95 10.19 -7.61
C ASP A 76 -3.85 11.74 -7.52
N GLY A 77 -3.04 12.37 -8.39
CA GLY A 77 -2.77 13.81 -8.33
C GLY A 77 -3.99 14.71 -8.59
N ASP A 78 -4.65 14.51 -9.73
CA ASP A 78 -5.89 15.19 -10.11
C ASP A 78 -6.89 14.22 -10.76
N LYS A 79 -8.13 14.65 -11.02
CA LYS A 79 -9.18 13.76 -11.55
C LYS A 79 -8.80 13.15 -12.91
N THR A 80 -8.31 13.96 -13.85
CA THR A 80 -7.97 13.52 -15.21
C THR A 80 -6.76 12.58 -15.18
N HIS A 81 -5.75 12.91 -14.39
CA HIS A 81 -4.60 12.06 -14.14
C HIS A 81 -5.04 10.72 -13.54
N THR A 82 -5.92 10.73 -12.54
CA THR A 82 -6.40 9.53 -11.86
C THR A 82 -7.19 8.60 -12.79
N GLU A 83 -8.05 9.15 -13.65
CA GLU A 83 -8.74 8.36 -14.67
C GLU A 83 -7.76 7.69 -15.64
N SER A 84 -6.72 8.44 -16.05
CA SER A 84 -5.68 7.92 -16.94
C SER A 84 -4.85 6.80 -16.29
N THR A 85 -4.48 6.96 -15.02
CA THR A 85 -3.70 5.95 -14.28
C THR A 85 -4.52 4.71 -13.98
N LEU A 86 -5.81 4.84 -13.65
CA LEU A 86 -6.72 3.71 -13.49
C LEU A 86 -6.95 2.97 -14.80
N LYS A 87 -7.06 3.68 -15.93
CA LYS A 87 -7.17 3.06 -17.26
C LYS A 87 -5.91 2.27 -17.62
N ARG A 88 -4.73 2.83 -17.37
CA ARG A 88 -3.44 2.23 -17.74
C ARG A 88 -3.01 1.11 -16.79
N TYR A 89 -3.17 1.32 -15.48
CA TYR A 89 -2.59 0.49 -14.43
C TYR A 89 -3.63 -0.19 -13.53
N GLY A 90 -4.94 -0.04 -13.78
CA GLY A 90 -5.98 -0.55 -12.87
C GLY A 90 -5.88 -2.06 -12.57
N ARG A 91 -5.29 -2.86 -13.47
CA ARG A 91 -5.04 -4.30 -13.29
C ARG A 91 -3.76 -4.62 -12.52
N HIS A 92 -2.88 -3.64 -12.33
CA HIS A 92 -1.63 -3.83 -11.62
C HIS A 92 -1.91 -4.10 -10.15
N LYS A 93 -0.95 -4.76 -9.48
CA LYS A 93 -1.09 -5.11 -8.07
C LYS A 93 -0.84 -3.89 -7.19
N ALA A 94 -1.69 -3.70 -6.19
CA ALA A 94 -1.57 -2.65 -5.21
C ALA A 94 -1.65 -3.20 -3.79
N TRP A 95 -0.92 -2.58 -2.86
CA TRP A 95 -0.90 -2.94 -1.44
C TRP A 95 -0.67 -1.72 -0.55
N ILE A 96 -0.97 -1.87 0.73
CA ILE A 96 -0.65 -0.88 1.76
C ILE A 96 0.70 -1.22 2.38
N ASP A 97 1.61 -0.24 2.44
CA ASP A 97 2.86 -0.38 3.19
C ASP A 97 3.04 0.76 4.18
N ASN A 98 2.99 0.42 5.47
CA ASN A 98 3.09 1.39 6.57
C ASN A 98 4.51 1.98 6.73
N ASN A 99 5.52 1.41 6.06
CA ASN A 99 6.88 1.96 6.06
C ASN A 99 6.97 3.22 5.20
N TYR A 100 6.11 3.35 4.18
CA TYR A 100 6.04 4.52 3.32
C TYR A 100 4.91 5.41 3.77
N LYS A 101 5.19 6.71 3.87
CA LYS A 101 4.23 7.71 4.33
C LYS A 101 4.31 8.93 3.43
N PHE A 102 3.17 9.57 3.24
CA PHE A 102 3.06 10.89 2.65
C PHE A 102 2.31 11.76 3.67
N GLU A 103 2.93 12.87 4.07
CA GLU A 103 2.37 13.79 5.08
C GLU A 103 1.94 13.07 6.38
N GLY A 104 2.74 12.09 6.81
CA GLY A 104 2.49 11.31 8.03
C GLY A 104 1.45 10.18 7.90
N LYS A 105 0.76 10.06 6.75
CA LYS A 105 -0.23 9.01 6.49
C LYS A 105 0.36 7.85 5.68
N PRO A 106 -0.05 6.59 5.94
CA PRO A 106 0.39 5.46 5.14
C PRO A 106 -0.09 5.58 3.69
N VAL A 107 0.69 5.03 2.77
CA VAL A 107 0.38 5.09 1.32
C VAL A 107 0.04 3.73 0.74
N ILE A 108 -0.62 3.76 -0.41
CA ILE A 108 -0.86 2.60 -1.25
C ILE A 108 0.16 2.62 -2.38
N LEU A 109 0.87 1.50 -2.55
CA LEU A 109 1.87 1.34 -3.58
C LEU A 109 1.33 0.46 -4.70
N VAL A 110 1.58 0.86 -5.94
CA VAL A 110 1.15 0.16 -7.16
C VAL A 110 2.37 -0.32 -7.92
N TYR A 111 2.36 -1.61 -8.25
CA TYR A 111 3.42 -2.27 -9.00
C TYR A 111 3.57 -1.69 -10.41
N ASN A 112 4.80 -1.33 -10.80
CA ASN A 112 5.16 -0.99 -12.19
C ASN A 112 4.23 0.05 -12.84
N ALA A 113 3.97 1.15 -12.13
CA ALA A 113 3.03 2.19 -12.53
C ALA A 113 3.77 3.54 -12.71
N TYR A 114 4.71 3.61 -13.64
CA TYR A 114 5.48 4.81 -14.00
C TYR A 114 5.68 4.90 -15.52
#